data_AF-A0A6V7M3B5-F1
#
_entry.id   AF-A0A6V7M3B5-F1
#
_cell.length_a   1.000
_cell.length_b   1.000
_cell.length_c   1.000
_cell.angle_alpha   90.00
_cell.angle_beta   90.00
_cell.angle_gamma   90.00
#
_symmetry.space_group_name_H-M   'P 1'
#
loop_
_entity.id
_entity.type
_entity.pdbx_description
1 polymer ?
#
loop_
_entity_poly.entity_id
_entity_poly.type
_entity_poly.pdbx_seq_one_letter_code
_entity_poly.pdbx_strand_id
1 'polypeptide(L)'
;IDQMNKIIEVLGVPPRHILDQAHKVRKYFDKVATDGSYILKKSAKEPKKYKNPGTRRLHDILGVETGGPGGRRLGEPGHSISDYLKFKDLILRMLDYDPKTRVTPYYALQHNFFKRTADEGTNTNIAAANSANTSPAVVAMSQDS
;
A
#
# COMPACT_ATOMS: atom_id res chain seq x y z
N ILE A 1 5.62 16.83 -6.34
CA ILE A 1 4.82 16.18 -7.43
C ILE A 1 5.03 14.67 -7.37
N ASP A 2 6.27 14.21 -7.14
CA ASP A 2 6.66 12.79 -6.98
C ASP A 2 5.66 11.89 -6.21
N GLN A 3 5.26 12.28 -4.99
CA GLN A 3 4.33 11.47 -4.19
C GLN A 3 2.99 11.20 -4.89
N MET A 4 2.39 12.22 -5.52
CA MET A 4 1.14 12.05 -6.26
C MET A 4 1.34 11.11 -7.45
N ASN A 5 2.43 11.26 -8.20
CA ASN A 5 2.74 10.39 -9.34
C ASN A 5 2.91 8.94 -8.89
N LYS A 6 3.62 8.69 -7.80
CA LYS A 6 3.82 7.33 -7.25
C LYS A 6 2.54 6.66 -6.80
N ILE A 7 1.61 7.42 -6.20
CA ILE A 7 0.29 6.89 -5.84
C ILE A 7 -0.48 6.52 -7.12
N ILE A 8 -0.45 7.38 -8.14
CA ILE A 8 -1.16 7.17 -9.41
C ILE A 8 -0.61 5.97 -10.18
N GLU A 9 0.69 5.71 -10.14
CA GLU A 9 1.27 4.49 -10.74
C GLU A 9 0.60 3.22 -10.23
N VAL A 10 0.17 3.21 -8.96
CA VAL A 10 -0.41 2.04 -8.29
C VAL A 10 -1.94 2.03 -8.35
N LEU A 11 -2.58 3.16 -8.02
CA LEU A 11 -4.03 3.25 -7.84
C LEU A 11 -4.76 3.82 -9.07
N GLY A 12 -4.05 4.34 -10.06
CA GLY A 12 -4.64 5.02 -11.21
C GLY A 12 -4.98 6.49 -10.93
N VAL A 13 -5.74 7.11 -11.82
CA VAL A 13 -6.16 8.51 -11.66
C VAL A 13 -7.30 8.59 -10.63
N PRO A 14 -7.27 9.52 -9.67
CA PRO A 14 -8.38 9.68 -8.72
C PRO A 14 -9.71 9.97 -9.43
N PRO A 15 -10.85 9.53 -8.88
CA PRO A 15 -12.18 9.80 -9.44
C PRO A 15 -12.44 11.29 -9.69
N ARG A 16 -13.13 11.60 -10.80
CA ARG A 16 -13.39 12.97 -11.25
C ARG A 16 -14.05 13.84 -10.18
N HIS A 17 -15.05 13.32 -9.46
CA HIS A 17 -15.78 14.08 -8.44
C HIS A 17 -14.87 14.54 -7.28
N ILE A 18 -13.79 13.81 -6.98
CA ILE A 18 -12.77 14.20 -5.99
C ILE A 18 -11.90 15.31 -6.57
N LEU A 19 -11.47 15.15 -7.82
CA LEU A 19 -10.61 16.13 -8.50
C LEU A 19 -11.31 17.47 -8.74
N ASP A 20 -12.61 17.45 -9.06
CA ASP A 20 -13.44 18.64 -9.23
C ASP A 20 -13.55 19.48 -7.92
N GLN A 21 -13.45 18.84 -6.75
CA GLN A 21 -13.52 19.50 -5.43
C GLN A 21 -12.14 19.87 -4.85
N ALA A 22 -11.04 19.38 -5.44
CA ALA A 22 -9.71 19.49 -4.86
C ALA A 22 -9.06 20.87 -5.11
N HIS A 23 -8.76 21.61 -4.03
CA HIS A 23 -8.12 22.94 -4.09
C HIS A 23 -6.76 22.97 -4.81
N LYS A 24 -6.03 21.85 -4.83
CA LYS A 24 -4.68 21.75 -5.42
C LYS A 24 -4.66 20.96 -6.73
N VAL A 25 -5.82 20.69 -7.36
CA VAL A 25 -5.90 19.86 -8.58
C VAL A 25 -4.98 20.37 -9.70
N ARG A 26 -4.96 21.69 -9.95
CA ARG A 26 -4.16 22.33 -11.00
C ARG A 26 -2.65 22.19 -10.81
N LYS A 27 -2.18 21.83 -9.61
CA LYS A 27 -0.75 21.56 -9.35
C LYS A 27 -0.30 20.23 -9.94
N TYR A 28 -1.22 19.25 -10.05
CA TYR A 28 -0.89 17.87 -10.41
C TYR A 28 -1.57 17.43 -11.70
N PHE A 29 -2.72 18.00 -12.06
CA PHE A 29 -3.50 17.55 -13.22
C PHE A 29 -3.86 18.71 -14.14
N ASP A 30 -4.00 18.38 -15.42
CA ASP A 30 -4.67 19.21 -16.42
C ASP A 30 -6.06 18.63 -16.70
N LYS A 31 -7.05 19.50 -16.84
CA LYS A 31 -8.42 19.12 -17.22
C LYS A 31 -8.51 19.15 -18.73
N VAL A 32 -8.88 18.02 -19.33
CA VAL A 32 -9.09 17.89 -20.77
C VAL A 32 -10.38 18.62 -21.13
N ALA A 33 -10.29 19.60 -22.03
CA ALA A 33 -11.42 20.48 -22.35
C ALA A 33 -12.56 19.76 -23.09
N THR A 34 -12.27 18.66 -23.79
CA THR A 34 -13.23 17.96 -24.65
C THR A 34 -14.22 17.10 -23.87
N ASP A 35 -13.74 16.37 -22.85
CA ASP A 35 -14.54 15.41 -22.08
C ASP A 35 -14.57 15.71 -20.57
N GLY A 36 -13.81 16.71 -20.12
CA GLY A 36 -13.70 17.07 -18.71
C GLY A 36 -12.91 16.06 -17.87
N SER A 37 -12.20 15.11 -18.50
CA SER A 37 -11.31 14.16 -17.83
C SER A 37 -10.07 14.86 -17.29
N TYR A 38 -9.33 14.17 -16.42
CA TYR A 38 -8.10 14.69 -15.82
C TYR A 38 -6.90 13.86 -16.24
N ILE A 39 -5.87 14.53 -16.74
CA ILE A 39 -4.59 13.92 -17.10
C ILE A 39 -3.49 14.44 -16.17
N LEU A 40 -2.55 13.57 -15.83
CA LEU A 40 -1.43 13.91 -14.96
C LEU A 40 -0.49 14.90 -15.67
N LYS A 41 -0.10 15.97 -14.97
CA LYS A 41 0.89 16.93 -15.47
C LYS A 41 2.24 16.24 -15.66
N LYS A 42 2.73 16.23 -16.89
CA LYS A 42 4.09 15.77 -17.19
C LYS A 42 5.09 16.82 -16.70
N SER A 43 6.03 16.43 -15.85
CA SER A 43 7.16 17.28 -15.52
C SER A 43 8.08 17.40 -16.74
N ALA A 44 8.28 18.61 -17.26
CA ALA A 44 9.15 18.87 -18.41
C ALA A 44 10.60 18.38 -18.19
N LYS A 45 11.05 18.26 -16.94
CA LYS A 45 12.42 17.86 -16.60
C LYS A 45 12.66 16.35 -16.66
N GLU A 46 11.64 15.49 -16.45
CA GLU A 46 11.83 14.03 -16.35
C GLU A 46 10.58 13.25 -16.85
N PRO A 47 10.29 13.25 -18.16
CA PRO A 47 9.08 12.64 -18.71
C PRO A 47 9.02 11.10 -18.59
N LYS A 48 10.14 10.42 -18.35
CA LYS A 48 10.24 8.94 -18.31
C LYS A 48 10.32 8.33 -16.90
N LYS A 49 10.20 9.13 -15.83
CA LYS A 49 10.48 8.65 -14.47
C LYS A 49 9.37 7.78 -13.87
N TYR A 50 8.13 7.97 -14.30
CA TYR A 50 6.97 7.30 -13.71
C TYR A 50 6.32 6.39 -14.74
N LYS A 51 5.80 5.25 -14.27
CA LYS A 51 4.97 4.35 -15.05
C LYS A 51 3.61 4.97 -15.34
N ASN A 52 2.88 4.35 -16.27
CA ASN A 52 1.52 4.79 -16.58
C ASN A 52 0.59 4.57 -15.38
N PRO A 53 -0.47 5.40 -15.23
CA PRO A 53 -1.45 5.25 -14.15
C PRO A 53 -1.97 3.82 -14.02
N GLY A 54 -1.98 3.28 -12.81
CA GLY A 54 -2.53 1.95 -12.48
C GLY A 54 -1.73 0.75 -13.01
N THR A 55 -0.57 0.97 -13.66
CA THR A 55 0.23 -0.13 -14.23
C THR A 55 1.18 -0.78 -13.23
N ARG A 56 1.50 -0.11 -12.11
CA ARG A 56 2.28 -0.70 -11.01
C ARG A 56 1.32 -1.42 -10.05
N ARG A 57 0.88 -2.62 -10.42
CA ARG A 57 -0.15 -3.36 -9.69
C ARG A 57 0.31 -3.66 -8.26
N LEU A 58 -0.56 -3.40 -7.28
CA LEU A 58 -0.32 -3.81 -5.89
C LEU A 58 -0.13 -5.33 -5.76
N HIS A 59 -0.79 -6.10 -6.63
CA HIS A 59 -0.63 -7.55 -6.74
C HIS A 59 0.85 -7.95 -6.97
N ASP A 60 1.53 -7.28 -7.91
CA ASP A 60 2.93 -7.57 -8.22
C ASP A 60 3.87 -7.02 -7.13
N ILE A 61 3.53 -5.87 -6.53
CA ILE A 61 4.29 -5.30 -5.41
C ILE A 61 4.31 -6.27 -4.22
N LEU A 62 3.18 -6.90 -3.92
CA LEU A 62 3.05 -7.88 -2.83
C LEU A 62 3.63 -9.24 -3.21
N GLY A 63 3.73 -9.56 -4.50
CA GLY A 63 4.18 -10.87 -4.98
C GLY A 63 3.19 -11.98 -4.65
N VAL A 64 1.89 -11.72 -4.84
CA VAL A 64 0.79 -12.62 -4.42
C VAL A 64 0.97 -14.05 -4.95
N GLU A 65 1.42 -14.20 -6.19
CA GLU A 65 1.63 -15.50 -6.85
C GLU A 65 3.11 -15.89 -6.98
N THR A 66 4.02 -15.05 -6.48
CA THR A 66 5.47 -15.20 -6.67
C THR A 66 6.22 -15.49 -5.36
N GLY A 67 5.52 -15.91 -4.30
CA GLY A 67 6.12 -16.18 -2.99
C GLY A 67 6.44 -14.92 -2.19
N GLY A 68 5.60 -13.89 -2.29
CA GLY A 68 5.74 -12.66 -1.51
C GLY A 68 6.79 -11.68 -2.04
N PRO A 69 7.13 -10.62 -1.26
CA PRO A 69 8.04 -9.56 -1.71
C PRO A 69 9.44 -10.06 -2.08
N GLY A 70 9.74 -10.02 -3.37
CA GLY A 70 11.00 -10.53 -3.94
C GLY A 70 11.12 -12.06 -3.90
N GLY A 71 10.01 -12.78 -3.74
CA GLY A 71 9.96 -14.24 -3.64
C GLY A 71 10.49 -14.83 -2.33
N ARG A 72 10.75 -13.98 -1.34
CA ARG A 72 11.43 -14.37 -0.08
C ARG A 72 10.55 -15.11 0.91
N ARG A 73 9.26 -15.29 0.63
CA ARG A 73 8.27 -15.96 1.50
C ARG A 73 7.80 -17.29 0.91
N LEU A 74 8.42 -17.77 -0.17
CA LEU A 74 8.04 -19.00 -0.82
C LEU A 74 8.20 -20.19 0.15
N GLY A 75 7.12 -20.93 0.38
CA GLY A 75 7.10 -22.07 1.29
C GLY A 75 7.06 -21.72 2.78
N GLU A 76 7.04 -20.44 3.15
CA GLU A 76 6.84 -20.02 4.54
C GLU A 76 5.36 -20.18 4.95
N PRO A 77 5.05 -20.79 6.12
CA PRO A 77 3.69 -20.82 6.64
C PRO A 77 3.09 -19.41 6.80
N GLY A 78 1.78 -19.28 6.59
CA GLY A 78 1.06 -18.00 6.69
C GLY A 78 1.32 -17.02 5.54
N HIS A 79 1.92 -17.48 4.44
CA HIS A 79 2.18 -16.69 3.22
C HIS A 79 1.58 -17.36 1.98
N SER A 80 0.40 -17.98 2.14
CA SER A 80 -0.32 -18.56 1.01
C SER A 80 -0.82 -17.48 0.05
N ILE A 81 -1.15 -17.88 -1.19
CA ILE A 81 -1.81 -16.99 -2.16
C ILE A 81 -3.10 -16.43 -1.56
N SER A 82 -3.86 -17.25 -0.80
CA SER A 82 -5.11 -16.85 -0.14
C SER A 82 -4.89 -15.72 0.88
N ASP A 83 -3.83 -15.83 1.69
CA ASP A 83 -3.49 -14.81 2.69
C ASP A 83 -3.11 -13.48 2.02
N TYR A 84 -2.33 -13.55 0.95
CA TYR A 84 -1.98 -12.38 0.17
C TYR A 84 -3.18 -11.75 -0.54
N LEU A 85 -4.15 -12.54 -1.01
CA LEU A 85 -5.38 -12.01 -1.61
C LEU A 85 -6.23 -11.25 -0.58
N LYS A 86 -6.41 -11.80 0.63
CA LYS A 86 -7.10 -11.12 1.74
C LYS A 86 -6.35 -9.84 2.13
N PHE A 87 -5.02 -9.90 2.23
CA PHE A 87 -4.20 -8.73 2.58
C PHE A 87 -4.30 -7.63 1.51
N LYS A 88 -4.16 -8.00 0.23
CA LYS A 88 -4.30 -7.09 -0.91
C LYS A 88 -5.66 -6.37 -0.89
N ASP A 89 -6.74 -7.11 -0.66
CA ASP A 89 -8.10 -6.57 -0.59
C ASP A 89 -8.25 -5.55 0.54
N LEU A 90 -7.76 -5.87 1.75
CA LEU A 90 -7.77 -4.93 2.88
C LEU A 90 -7.02 -3.64 2.57
N ILE A 91 -5.81 -3.75 2.01
CA ILE A 91 -4.98 -2.59 1.66
C ILE A 91 -5.65 -1.72 0.59
N LEU A 92 -6.27 -2.31 -0.43
CA LEU A 92 -7.01 -1.52 -1.43
C LEU A 92 -8.18 -0.76 -0.80
N ARG A 93 -8.91 -1.34 0.16
CA ARG A 93 -9.96 -0.59 0.87
C ARG A 93 -9.42 0.52 1.78
N MET A 94 -8.22 0.35 2.34
CA MET A 94 -7.53 1.41 3.10
C MET A 94 -7.01 2.54 2.20
N LEU A 95 -6.68 2.23 0.95
CA LEU A 95 -6.15 3.17 -0.04
C LEU A 95 -7.21 3.77 -0.96
N ASP A 96 -8.50 3.56 -0.67
CA ASP A 96 -9.58 4.18 -1.43
C ASP A 96 -9.41 5.70 -1.46
N TYR A 97 -9.52 6.28 -2.66
CA TYR A 97 -9.39 7.71 -2.86
C TYR A 97 -10.50 8.48 -2.15
N ASP A 98 -11.74 7.98 -2.19
CA ASP A 98 -12.87 8.66 -1.55
C ASP A 98 -12.83 8.37 -0.04
N PRO A 99 -12.60 9.39 0.81
CA PRO A 99 -12.61 9.21 2.26
C PRO A 99 -13.96 8.73 2.80
N LYS A 100 -15.07 8.90 2.06
CA LYS A 100 -16.41 8.44 2.48
C LYS A 100 -16.58 6.94 2.34
N THR A 101 -15.90 6.30 1.38
CA THR A 101 -15.99 4.86 1.11
C THR A 101 -14.76 4.08 1.59
N ARG A 102 -13.66 4.78 1.89
CA ARG A 102 -12.48 4.20 2.53
C ARG A 102 -12.85 3.45 3.80
N VAL A 103 -12.30 2.24 3.95
CA VAL A 103 -12.58 1.39 5.10
C VAL A 103 -12.29 2.12 6.41
N THR A 104 -13.25 2.06 7.34
CA THR A 104 -13.09 2.60 8.69
C THR A 104 -12.40 1.58 9.59
N PRO A 105 -11.80 1.99 10.74
CA PRO A 105 -11.18 1.05 11.67
C PRO A 105 -12.12 -0.08 12.11
N TYR A 106 -13.39 0.23 12.35
CA TYR A 106 -14.41 -0.75 12.73
C TYR A 106 -14.57 -1.85 11.67
N TYR A 107 -14.76 -1.48 10.40
CA TYR A 107 -14.92 -2.46 9.32
C TYR A 107 -13.61 -3.15 8.94
N ALA A 108 -12.45 -2.49 9.13
CA ALA A 108 -11.15 -3.08 8.90
C ALA A 108 -10.90 -4.27 9.84
N LEU A 109 -11.23 -4.14 11.13
CA LEU A 109 -11.09 -5.22 12.11
C LEU A 109 -11.98 -6.44 11.81
N GLN A 110 -13.09 -6.24 11.10
CA GLN A 110 -14.00 -7.32 10.67
C GLN A 110 -13.58 -8.00 9.36
N HIS A 111 -12.51 -7.51 8.72
CA HIS A 111 -12.06 -8.02 7.44
C HIS A 111 -11.60 -9.48 7.51
N ASN A 112 -11.80 -10.25 6.44
CA ASN A 112 -11.42 -11.66 6.36
C ASN A 112 -9.91 -11.90 6.53
N PHE A 113 -9.09 -10.87 6.40
CA PHE A 113 -7.66 -10.92 6.72
C PHE A 113 -7.40 -11.24 8.19
N PHE A 114 -8.26 -10.78 9.11
CA PHE A 114 -8.14 -11.06 10.55
C PHE A 114 -8.93 -12.30 11.00
N LYS A 115 -9.78 -12.86 10.13
CA LYS A 115 -10.53 -14.07 10.45
C LYS A 115 -9.63 -15.29 10.33
N ARG A 116 -9.61 -16.10 11.39
CA ARG A 116 -8.96 -17.42 11.35
C ARG A 116 -9.70 -18.28 10.34
N THR A 117 -9.00 -18.72 9.31
CA THR A 117 -9.41 -19.91 8.56
C THR A 117 -9.27 -21.09 9.50
N ALA A 118 -10.34 -21.86 9.68
CA ALA A 118 -10.42 -22.94 10.68
C ALA A 118 -9.34 -24.03 10.49
N ASP A 119 -8.72 -24.11 9.31
CA ASP A 119 -7.79 -25.20 8.97
C ASP A 119 -6.30 -24.84 9.04
N GLU A 120 -5.90 -23.60 9.32
CA GLU A 120 -4.47 -23.26 9.35
C GLU A 120 -4.14 -22.32 10.51
N GLY A 121 -3.56 -22.90 11.57
CA GLY A 121 -3.09 -22.17 12.74
C GLY A 121 -1.94 -21.23 12.39
N THR A 122 -2.22 -19.93 12.36
CA THR A 122 -1.19 -18.88 12.40
C THR A 122 -1.05 -18.41 13.86
N ASN A 123 -0.10 -19.03 14.57
CA ASN A 123 0.37 -18.58 15.87
C ASN A 123 1.28 -17.36 15.71
N THR A 124 0.78 -16.17 16.04
CA THR A 124 1.61 -15.04 16.48
C THR A 124 1.23 -14.50 17.86
N ASN A 125 0.45 -15.26 18.64
CA ASN A 125 0.12 -14.94 20.04
C ASN A 125 1.12 -15.54 21.07
N ILE A 126 2.43 -15.50 20.78
CA ILE A 126 3.48 -15.83 21.79
C ILE A 126 4.57 -14.75 21.82
N ALA A 127 4.16 -13.49 21.93
CA ALA A 127 5.11 -12.40 22.26
C ALA A 127 4.51 -11.31 23.18
N ALA A 128 3.20 -11.34 23.47
CA ALA A 128 2.56 -10.32 24.30
C ALA A 128 2.53 -10.64 25.81
N ALA A 129 3.04 -11.80 26.24
CA ALA A 129 2.96 -12.22 27.64
C ALA A 129 4.27 -12.16 28.43
N ASN A 130 5.44 -12.04 27.80
CA ASN A 130 6.71 -11.96 28.53
C ASN A 130 7.71 -11.04 27.83
N SER A 131 7.85 -9.82 28.38
CA SER A 131 9.08 -9.04 28.50
C SER A 131 8.74 -7.55 28.42
N ALA A 132 8.47 -7.01 29.61
CA ALA A 132 8.69 -5.61 29.90
C ALA A 132 10.15 -5.23 29.59
N ASN A 133 10.34 -3.98 29.17
CA ASN A 133 11.58 -3.21 29.24
C ASN A 133 12.74 -3.64 28.33
N THR A 134 13.00 -2.86 27.29
CA THR A 134 14.13 -1.89 27.22
C THR A 134 14.51 -1.56 25.77
N SER A 135 14.54 -0.26 25.46
CA SER A 135 15.54 0.36 24.58
C SER A 135 16.37 1.28 25.51
N PRO A 136 17.70 1.39 25.34
CA PRO A 136 18.22 2.21 24.23
C PRO A 136 19.53 1.70 23.59
N ALA A 137 19.85 2.32 22.46
CA ALA A 137 21.12 2.26 21.76
C ALA A 137 22.27 2.80 22.63
N VAL A 138 23.41 2.09 22.64
CA VAL A 138 24.74 2.65 22.92
C VAL A 138 25.77 2.03 21.97
N VAL A 139 26.57 2.91 21.38
CA VAL A 139 27.63 2.64 20.42
C VAL A 139 28.81 1.98 21.15
N ALA A 140 29.32 0.87 20.63
CA ALA A 140 30.53 0.24 21.14
C ALA A 140 31.76 1.07 20.76
N MET A 141 32.49 1.57 21.77
CA MET A 141 33.78 2.23 21.62
C MET A 141 34.85 1.28 22.16
N SER A 142 35.68 0.78 21.25
CA SER A 142 36.82 -0.11 21.53
C SER A 142 37.98 0.65 22.18
N GLN A 143 38.59 0.07 23.22
CA GLN A 143 39.90 0.49 23.74
C GLN A 143 40.92 -0.65 23.57
N ASP A 144 42.01 -0.28 22.91
CA ASP A 144 43.26 -1.02 22.74
C ASP A 144 43.99 -1.15 24.09
N SER A 145 44.79 -2.21 24.25
CA SER A 145 45.64 -2.45 25.43
C SER A 145 47.01 -1.78 25.31
#